data_AF-A0A328YKG0-F1
#
_entry.id   AF-A0A328YKG0-F1
#
_cell.length_a   1.000
_cell.length_b   1.000
_cell.length_c   1.000
_cell.angle_alpha   90.00
_cell.angle_beta   90.00
_cell.angle_gamma   90.00
#
_symmetry.space_group_name_H-M   'P 1'
#
loop_
_entity.id
_entity.type
_entity.pdbx_description
1 polymer ?
#
loop_
_entity_poly.entity_id
_entity_poly.type
_entity_poly.pdbx_seq_one_letter_code
_entity_poly.pdbx_strand_id
1 'polypeptide(L)'
;MEITLKFPYKTATGVQLNAVTASRLKVRHIKRISEQAGGKPDRIELLGVATMIGLVEEDLDDMDAADYQVLKERFLDCLGITGTGVAGGGDPGAMVPVPAQ
;
A
#
# COMPACT_ATOMS: atom_id res chain seq x y z
N MET A 1 -6.00 -3.29 -7.58
CA MET A 1 -4.86 -3.49 -8.50
C MET A 1 -4.24 -4.82 -8.15
N GLU A 2 -4.08 -5.72 -9.10
CA GLU A 2 -3.45 -7.02 -8.86
C GLU A 2 -1.91 -6.87 -8.91
N ILE A 3 -1.23 -7.54 -7.99
CA ILE A 3 0.23 -7.60 -7.89
C ILE A 3 0.61 -9.07 -7.80
N THR A 4 1.29 -9.58 -8.83
CA THR A 4 1.81 -10.95 -8.83
C THR A 4 3.03 -11.06 -7.93
N LEU A 5 3.05 -12.07 -7.06
CA LEU A 5 4.17 -12.35 -6.17
C LEU A 5 5.29 -13.06 -6.95
N LYS A 6 6.53 -12.68 -6.70
CA LYS A 6 7.71 -13.36 -7.26
C LYS A 6 7.93 -14.72 -6.61
N PHE A 7 7.60 -14.84 -5.33
CA PHE A 7 7.74 -16.04 -4.54
C PHE A 7 6.37 -16.44 -3.97
N PRO A 8 5.60 -17.25 -4.72
CA PRO A 8 4.34 -17.77 -4.23
C PRO A 8 4.55 -18.57 -2.94
N TYR A 9 3.70 -18.33 -1.95
CA TYR A 9 3.77 -18.98 -0.65
C TYR A 9 2.38 -19.47 -0.23
N LYS A 10 2.31 -20.16 0.91
CA LYS A 10 1.07 -20.67 1.48
C LYS A 10 0.72 -19.83 2.69
N THR A 11 -0.50 -19.30 2.74
CA THR A 11 -1.00 -18.53 3.88
C THR A 11 -1.15 -19.39 5.13
N ALA A 12 -1.37 -18.76 6.29
CA ALA A 12 -1.66 -19.46 7.54
C ALA A 12 -2.94 -20.31 7.44
N THR A 13 -3.89 -19.87 6.61
CA THR A 13 -5.13 -20.60 6.27
C THR A 13 -4.93 -21.74 5.28
N GLY A 14 -3.72 -21.89 4.75
CA GLY A 14 -3.34 -22.97 3.85
C GLY A 14 -3.66 -22.73 2.38
N VAL A 15 -4.02 -21.51 2.01
CA VAL A 15 -4.30 -21.10 0.63
C VAL A 15 -2.98 -20.75 -0.06
N GLN A 16 -2.78 -21.27 -1.27
CA GLN A 16 -1.63 -20.90 -2.08
C GLN A 16 -1.86 -19.51 -2.67
N LEU A 17 -0.91 -18.60 -2.43
CA LEU A 17 -1.01 -17.20 -2.79
C LEU A 17 0.02 -16.89 -3.87
N ASN A 18 -0.46 -16.62 -5.09
CA ASN A 18 0.34 -16.33 -6.27
C ASN A 18 0.32 -14.85 -6.63
N ALA A 19 -0.76 -14.16 -6.25
CA ALA A 19 -0.97 -12.74 -6.48
C ALA A 19 -1.88 -12.17 -5.40
N VAL A 20 -1.68 -10.89 -5.07
CA VAL A 20 -2.51 -10.14 -4.12
C VAL A 20 -3.25 -9.00 -4.82
N THR A 21 -4.41 -8.62 -4.29
CA THR A 21 -5.14 -7.45 -4.78
C THR A 21 -4.98 -6.28 -3.82
N ALA A 22 -4.18 -5.29 -4.20
CA ALA A 22 -4.07 -4.03 -3.47
C ALA A 22 -5.31 -3.16 -3.68
N SER A 23 -5.90 -2.71 -2.57
CA SER A 23 -7.11 -1.88 -2.50
C SER A 23 -6.83 -0.52 -1.90
N ARG A 24 -7.62 0.49 -2.29
CA ARG A 24 -7.51 1.84 -1.71
C ARG A 24 -7.84 1.82 -0.22
N LEU A 25 -6.96 2.40 0.59
CA LEU A 25 -7.20 2.59 2.02
C LEU A 25 -8.13 3.79 2.25
N LYS A 26 -9.07 3.64 3.17
CA LYS A 26 -9.97 4.71 3.63
C LYS A 26 -9.46 5.24 4.97
N VAL A 27 -9.84 6.46 5.32
CA VAL A 27 -9.49 7.08 6.63
C VAL A 27 -9.85 6.17 7.81
N ARG A 28 -10.97 5.45 7.74
CA ARG A 28 -11.36 4.46 8.78
C ARG A 28 -10.32 3.34 8.97
N HIS A 29 -9.67 2.91 7.89
CA HIS A 29 -8.63 1.88 7.94
C HIS A 29 -7.38 2.46 8.61
N ILE A 30 -6.98 3.68 8.23
CA ILE A 30 -5.82 4.36 8.82
C ILE A 30 -5.98 4.53 10.33
N LYS A 31 -7.13 5.04 10.79
CA LYS A 31 -7.42 5.18 12.22
C LYS A 31 -7.27 3.84 12.96
N ARG A 32 -7.93 2.81 12.45
CA ARG A 32 -7.89 1.46 13.01
C ARG A 32 -6.46 0.91 13.08
N ILE A 33 -5.66 1.07 12.01
CA ILE A 33 -4.26 0.65 11.97
C ILE A 33 -3.44 1.37 13.04
N SER A 34 -3.56 2.70 13.12
CA SER A 34 -2.84 3.51 14.12
C SER A 34 -3.18 3.10 15.55
N GLU A 35 -4.46 2.82 15.83
CA GLU A 35 -4.94 2.33 17.13
C GLU A 35 -4.35 0.95 17.44
N GLN A 36 -4.46 -0.02 16.52
CA GLN A 36 -3.94 -1.38 16.72
C GLN A 36 -2.40 -1.43 16.83
N ALA A 37 -1.70 -0.55 16.13
CA ALA A 37 -0.25 -0.45 16.18
C ALA A 37 0.26 0.18 17.49
N GLY A 38 -0.60 0.87 18.25
CA GLY A 38 -0.20 1.63 19.44
C GLY A 38 0.85 2.70 19.13
N GLY A 39 0.79 3.29 17.94
CA GLY A 39 1.73 4.31 17.47
C GLY A 39 3.13 3.80 17.08
N LYS A 40 3.39 2.48 17.08
CA LYS A 40 4.68 1.92 16.65
C LYS A 40 4.78 1.93 15.11
N PRO A 41 5.78 2.58 14.51
CA PRO A 41 5.87 2.74 13.06
C PRO A 41 5.95 1.39 12.33
N ASP A 42 6.80 0.46 12.81
CA ASP A 42 6.95 -0.86 12.20
C ASP A 42 5.62 -1.65 12.18
N ARG A 43 4.79 -1.48 13.22
CA ARG A 43 3.46 -2.10 13.25
C ARG A 43 2.46 -1.40 12.35
N ILE A 44 2.53 -0.07 12.21
CA ILE A 44 1.68 0.67 11.28
C ILE A 44 1.93 0.18 9.85
N GLU A 45 3.20 -0.02 9.50
CA GLU A 45 3.59 -0.54 8.18
C GLU A 45 3.06 -1.96 7.96
N LEU A 46 3.33 -2.89 8.89
CA LEU A 46 2.89 -4.28 8.78
C LEU A 46 1.36 -4.39 8.64
N LEU A 47 0.61 -3.76 9.56
CA LEU A 47 -0.85 -3.76 9.55
C LEU A 47 -1.42 -2.99 8.35
N GLY A 48 -0.73 -1.95 7.89
CA GLY A 48 -1.08 -1.17 6.72
C GLY A 48 -1.00 -1.99 5.44
N VAL A 49 0.10 -2.71 5.24
CA VAL A 49 0.29 -3.64 4.13
C VAL A 49 -0.77 -4.72 4.17
N ALA A 50 -0.96 -5.40 5.31
CA ALA A 50 -1.97 -6.45 5.50
C ALA A 50 -3.37 -5.96 5.11
N THR A 51 -3.78 -4.79 5.63
CA THR A 51 -5.08 -4.20 5.35
C THR A 51 -5.25 -3.80 3.88
N MET A 52 -4.17 -3.33 3.24
CA MET A 52 -4.20 -2.91 1.83
C MET A 52 -4.45 -4.09 0.89
N ILE A 53 -3.87 -5.26 1.20
CA ILE A 53 -4.01 -6.47 0.37
C ILE A 53 -5.12 -7.42 0.85
N GLY A 54 -5.79 -7.10 1.97
CA GLY A 54 -6.89 -7.88 2.52
C GLY A 54 -6.46 -9.16 3.24
N LEU A 55 -5.23 -9.19 3.78
CA LEU A 55 -4.68 -10.30 4.57
C LEU A 55 -4.57 -9.91 6.06
N VAL A 56 -4.28 -10.89 6.90
CA VAL A 56 -3.91 -10.67 8.32
C VAL A 56 -2.38 -10.61 8.48
N GLU A 57 -1.89 -10.09 9.60
CA GLU A 57 -0.46 -10.01 9.88
C GLU A 57 0.23 -11.39 9.88
N GLU A 58 -0.49 -12.43 10.32
CA GLU A 58 0.00 -13.81 10.35
C GLU A 58 0.25 -14.36 8.94
N ASP A 59 -0.53 -13.93 7.94
CA ASP A 59 -0.34 -14.35 6.56
C ASP A 59 0.89 -13.68 5.91
N LEU A 60 1.49 -12.67 6.53
CA LEU A 60 2.68 -11.99 6.01
C LEU A 60 4.00 -12.61 6.50
N ASP A 61 3.96 -13.47 7.54
CA ASP A 61 5.16 -14.03 8.18
C ASP A 61 5.95 -14.96 7.23
N ASP A 62 5.24 -15.72 6.40
CA ASP A 62 5.80 -16.60 5.36
C ASP A 62 5.99 -15.91 4.00
N MET A 63 5.67 -14.61 3.88
CA MET A 63 5.84 -13.87 2.63
C MET A 63 7.33 -13.57 2.40
N ASP A 64 7.80 -13.74 1.16
CA ASP A 64 9.17 -13.37 0.81
C ASP A 64 9.43 -11.87 1.03
N ALA A 65 10.59 -11.55 1.60
CA ALA A 65 10.96 -10.19 1.94
C ALA A 65 10.95 -9.25 0.73
N ALA A 66 11.32 -9.72 -0.47
CA ALA A 66 11.32 -8.90 -1.68
C ALA A 66 9.90 -8.55 -2.13
N ASP A 67 8.96 -9.49 -2.02
CA ASP A 67 7.55 -9.25 -2.30
C ASP A 67 6.94 -8.29 -1.26
N TYR A 68 7.27 -8.47 0.02
CA TYR A 68 6.83 -7.57 1.09
C TYR A 68 7.31 -6.13 0.86
N GLN A 69 8.56 -5.91 0.43
CA GLN A 69 9.07 -4.57 0.14
C GLN A 69 8.24 -3.87 -0.95
N VAL A 70 7.91 -4.57 -2.04
CA VAL A 70 7.07 -4.02 -3.11
C VAL A 70 5.71 -3.59 -2.58
N LEU A 71 5.08 -4.39 -1.71
CA LEU A 71 3.79 -4.05 -1.11
C LEU A 71 3.91 -2.89 -0.12
N LYS A 72 4.99 -2.84 0.67
CA LYS A 72 5.29 -1.72 1.56
C LYS A 72 5.45 -0.41 0.79
N GLU A 73 6.21 -0.39 -0.30
CA GLU A 73 6.35 0.80 -1.15
C GLU A 73 5.00 1.29 -1.67
N ARG A 74 4.11 0.36 -2.07
CA ARG A 74 2.74 0.70 -2.51
C ARG A 74 1.88 1.26 -1.40
N PHE A 75 2.02 0.75 -0.19
CA PHE A 75 1.34 1.30 0.98
C PHE A 75 1.79 2.74 1.26
N LEU A 76 3.09 3.01 1.22
CA LEU A 76 3.65 4.36 1.41
C LEU A 76 3.20 5.33 0.31
N ASP A 77 3.07 4.84 -0.92
CA ASP A 77 2.53 5.61 -2.07
C ASP A 77 1.07 5.98 -1.85
N CYS A 78 0.25 5.03 -1.36
CA CYS A 78 -1.13 5.30 -0.97
C CYS A 78 -1.25 6.37 0.13
N LEU A 79 -0.26 6.50 1.01
CA LEU A 79 -0.21 7.53 2.05
C LEU A 79 0.37 8.87 1.56
N GLY A 80 0.86 8.92 0.32
CA GLY A 80 1.55 10.11 -0.22
C GLY A 80 2.90 10.37 0.45
N ILE A 81 3.51 9.36 1.06
CA ILE A 81 4.80 9.48 1.78
C ILE A 81 5.97 9.27 0.81
N THR A 82 5.84 8.37 -0.16
CA THR A 82 6.81 8.24 -1.25
C THR A 82 6.58 9.33 -2.29
N GLY A 83 7.52 10.27 -2.36
CA GLY A 83 7.50 11.41 -3.29
C GLY A 83 7.72 11.07 -4.77
N THR A 84 7.45 9.84 -5.20
CA THR A 84 7.24 9.53 -6.62
C THR A 84 5.78 9.73 -6.90
N GLY A 85 5.42 10.97 -7.26
CA GLY A 85 4.06 11.33 -7.60
C GLY A 85 3.42 10.28 -8.50
N VAL A 86 2.15 9.98 -8.22
CA VAL A 86 1.22 9.52 -9.22
C VAL A 86 1.55 10.27 -10.52
N ALA A 87 2.06 9.55 -11.52
CA ALA A 87 1.99 9.98 -12.90
C ALA A 87 0.50 9.94 -13.27
N GLY A 88 -0.28 10.83 -12.65
CA GLY A 88 -1.59 11.19 -13.08
C GLY A 88 -1.34 12.01 -14.33
N GLY A 89 -1.43 11.34 -15.48
CA GLY A 89 -1.66 12.02 -16.75
C GLY A 89 -2.95 12.82 -16.60
N GLY A 90 -2.80 14.07 -16.17
CA GLY A 90 -3.82 15.10 -16.12
C GLY A 90 -3.10 16.36 -16.55
N ASP A 91 -3.25 16.69 -17.83
CA ASP A 91 -2.80 17.93 -18.44
C ASP A 91 -3.05 19.11 -17.48
N PRO A 92 -2.00 19.76 -16.95
CA PRO A 92 -2.18 21.00 -16.23
C PRO A 92 -2.58 22.04 -17.28
N GLY A 93 -3.89 22.20 -17.45
CA GLY A 93 -4.49 23.10 -18.41
C GLY A 93 -3.72 24.41 -18.44
N ALA A 94 -3.21 24.72 -19.63
CA ALA A 94 -2.34 25.86 -19.91
C ALA A 94 -2.85 27.13 -19.21
N MET A 95 -2.16 27.52 -18.13
CA MET A 95 -2.35 28.82 -17.51
C MET A 95 -1.69 29.85 -18.44
N VAL A 96 -2.51 30.48 -19.28
CA VAL A 96 -2.08 31.62 -20.10
C VAL A 96 -1.91 32.82 -19.15
N PRO A 97 -0.74 33.48 -19.10
CA PRO A 97 -0.57 34.66 -18.27
C PRO A 97 -1.36 35.83 -18.88
N VAL A 98 -2.27 36.42 -18.09
CA VAL A 98 -2.91 37.69 -18.42
C VAL A 98 -1.94 38.83 -18.12
N PRO A 99 -1.61 39.72 -19.08
CA PRO A 99 -0.79 40.89 -18.80
C PRO A 99 -1.60 41.92 -18.00
N ALA A 100 -0.98 42.46 -16.94
CA ALA A 100 -1.53 43.56 -16.15
C ALA A 100 -1.59 44.85 -16.99
N GLN A 101 -2.69 45.59 -16.87
CA GLN A 101 -2.85 46.94 -17.37
C GLN A 101 -3.21 47.87 -16.21
#